data_AF-A0A820E451-F1
#
_entry.id   AF-A0A820E451-F1
#
_cell.length_a   1.000
_cell.length_b   1.000
_cell.length_c   1.000
_cell.angle_alpha   90.00
_cell.angle_beta   90.00
_cell.angle_gamma   90.00
#
_symmetry.space_group_name_H-M   'P 1'
#
loop_
_entity.id
_entity.type
_entity.pdbx_description
1 polymer ?
#
loop_
_entity_poly.entity_id
_entity_poly.type
_entity_poly.pdbx_seq_one_letter_code
_entity_poly.pdbx_strand_id
1 'polypeptide(L)'
;MEATTKIVFLWSHPRSVSTAFLRAFMQRDDYITFHEPFGEPCYFGPERIYSYFDNELSEHAEHLDTTYSQIIDEILKAAANKEKKNVFVKDMPRHVVRPDYKSHPENPTVLPIDFLKRCKHTFIIRTPRKAVPSNYRAFIGVNREFIHDDIGYPELQALFEFLTQFTGTRPAVVDAGDLVSEPTAIMRMYCESGINDRFEPSMLEWRPERVQAFDKYAGWHDEAQYSTGFNQIQKKKDNTDGLVLPEDVQQLIERSMPIYEALREFGIRV
;
A
#
# COMPACT_ATOMS: atom_id res chain seq x y z
N MET A 1 -17.94 -27.38 2.50
CA MET A 1 -17.20 -26.37 3.27
C MET A 1 -17.80 -25.02 2.92
N GLU A 2 -18.29 -24.26 3.90
CA GLU A 2 -18.69 -22.87 3.65
C GLU A 2 -17.46 -22.09 3.13
N ALA A 3 -17.64 -21.27 2.11
CA ALA A 3 -16.56 -20.45 1.58
C ALA A 3 -16.10 -19.46 2.66
N THR A 4 -14.86 -19.61 3.11
CA THR A 4 -14.25 -18.69 4.08
C THR A 4 -14.04 -17.33 3.42
N THR A 5 -14.44 -16.25 4.09
CA THR A 5 -14.23 -14.87 3.67
C THR A 5 -12.77 -14.60 3.28
N LYS A 6 -12.53 -13.94 2.14
CA LYS A 6 -11.17 -13.60 1.70
C LYS A 6 -10.64 -12.39 2.49
N ILE A 7 -9.34 -12.42 2.81
CA ILE A 7 -8.60 -11.24 3.29
C ILE A 7 -7.56 -10.95 2.22
N VAL A 8 -7.71 -9.85 1.51
CA VAL A 8 -6.84 -9.45 0.41
C VAL A 8 -5.99 -8.27 0.85
N PHE A 9 -4.67 -8.42 0.79
CA PHE A 9 -3.73 -7.34 1.00
C PHE A 9 -3.25 -6.76 -0.32
N LEU A 10 -3.29 -5.44 -0.44
CA LEU A 10 -2.57 -4.66 -1.43
C LEU A 10 -1.39 -3.97 -0.76
N TRP A 11 -0.22 -4.56 -0.94
CA TRP A 11 1.06 -3.99 -0.51
C TRP A 11 1.55 -2.96 -1.52
N SER A 12 2.05 -1.85 -1.01
CA SER A 12 2.48 -0.72 -1.83
C SER A 12 3.63 0.03 -1.21
N HIS A 13 4.38 0.77 -2.03
CA HIS A 13 5.21 1.86 -1.54
C HIS A 13 4.45 3.20 -1.64
N PRO A 14 4.88 4.30 -0.99
CA PRO A 14 4.22 5.59 -1.12
C PRO A 14 4.14 6.05 -2.58
N ARG A 15 3.09 6.83 -2.88
CA ARG A 15 2.88 7.48 -4.19
C ARG A 15 2.74 6.52 -5.38
N SER A 16 2.30 5.29 -5.13
CA SER A 16 2.07 4.24 -6.14
C SER A 16 0.64 4.15 -6.66
N VAL A 17 -0.22 5.15 -6.42
CA VAL A 17 -1.66 5.12 -6.77
C VAL A 17 -2.47 4.12 -5.90
N SER A 18 -1.86 3.52 -4.89
CA SER A 18 -2.48 2.52 -4.01
C SER A 18 -3.70 3.03 -3.22
N THR A 19 -3.74 4.28 -2.78
CA THR A 19 -4.93 4.86 -2.12
C THR A 19 -6.13 4.96 -3.06
N ALA A 20 -5.90 5.21 -4.36
CA ALA A 20 -6.98 5.16 -5.35
C ALA A 20 -7.39 3.73 -5.72
N PHE A 21 -6.47 2.78 -5.62
CA PHE A 21 -6.81 1.36 -5.69
C PHE A 21 -7.75 0.99 -4.53
N LEU A 22 -7.47 1.47 -3.32
CA LEU A 22 -8.36 1.29 -2.18
C LEU A 22 -9.75 1.92 -2.43
N ARG A 23 -9.80 3.12 -3.03
CA ARG A 23 -11.08 3.75 -3.47
C ARG A 23 -11.90 2.83 -4.36
N ALA A 24 -11.27 2.09 -5.27
CA ALA A 24 -11.95 1.15 -6.14
C ALA A 24 -12.66 0.02 -5.37
N PHE A 25 -12.04 -0.48 -4.29
CA PHE A 25 -12.68 -1.45 -3.39
C PHE A 25 -13.71 -0.82 -2.45
N MET A 26 -13.56 0.44 -2.07
CA MET A 26 -14.57 1.17 -1.30
C MET A 26 -15.89 1.34 -2.08
N GLN A 27 -15.89 1.18 -3.40
CA GLN A 27 -17.12 1.22 -4.20
C GLN A 27 -17.91 -0.10 -4.14
N ARG A 28 -17.37 -1.14 -3.51
CA ARG A 28 -17.99 -2.46 -3.43
C ARG A 28 -18.63 -2.68 -2.07
N ASP A 29 -19.90 -3.05 -2.08
CA ASP A 29 -20.68 -3.34 -0.86
C ASP A 29 -20.32 -4.69 -0.23
N ASP A 30 -19.70 -5.59 -0.98
CA ASP A 30 -19.24 -6.90 -0.54
C ASP A 30 -17.81 -6.91 0.06
N TYR A 31 -17.22 -5.73 0.29
CA TYR A 31 -15.92 -5.57 0.94
C TYR A 31 -15.98 -4.65 2.18
N ILE A 32 -15.22 -5.03 3.21
CA ILE A 32 -14.80 -4.16 4.31
C ILE A 32 -13.36 -3.73 4.03
N THR A 33 -13.09 -2.43 4.06
CA THR A 33 -11.79 -1.88 3.64
C THR A 33 -11.00 -1.31 4.81
N PHE A 34 -9.70 -1.57 4.84
CA PHE A 34 -8.75 -0.98 5.79
C PHE A 34 -7.71 -0.14 5.05
N HIS A 35 -7.43 1.05 5.57
CA HIS A 35 -6.43 1.98 5.03
C HIS A 35 -5.22 2.05 5.96
N GLU A 36 -4.15 1.38 5.56
CA GLU A 36 -2.83 1.36 6.21
C GLU A 36 -2.87 1.08 7.72
N PRO A 37 -3.65 0.08 8.18
CA PRO A 37 -3.90 -0.09 9.61
C PRO A 37 -2.65 -0.48 10.42
N PHE A 38 -1.56 -0.91 9.78
CA PHE A 38 -0.30 -1.17 10.46
C PHE A 38 0.59 0.07 10.64
N GLY A 39 0.22 1.23 10.09
CA GLY A 39 0.99 2.46 10.26
C GLY A 39 1.06 2.91 11.72
N GLU A 40 -0.04 2.78 12.46
CA GLU A 40 -0.16 3.16 13.86
C GLU A 40 0.80 2.38 14.78
N PRO A 41 0.77 1.03 14.83
CA PRO A 41 1.74 0.27 15.63
C PRO A 41 3.18 0.41 15.11
N CYS A 42 3.38 0.71 13.82
CA CYS A 42 4.69 0.91 13.23
C CYS A 42 5.38 2.21 13.67
N TYR A 43 4.62 3.32 13.79
CA TYR A 43 5.18 4.64 14.06
C TYR A 43 4.99 5.12 15.50
N PHE A 44 3.88 4.76 16.15
CA PHE A 44 3.47 5.35 17.42
C PHE A 44 3.28 4.32 18.54
N GLY A 45 2.99 3.07 18.18
CA GLY A 45 2.76 2.00 19.14
C GLY A 45 3.98 1.59 19.97
N PRO A 46 3.80 0.68 20.94
CA PRO A 46 4.87 0.20 21.80
C PRO A 46 5.80 -0.78 21.05
N GLU A 47 5.36 -1.31 19.91
CA GLU A 47 6.07 -2.24 19.03
C GLU A 47 6.67 -1.55 17.79
N ARG A 48 6.75 -0.21 17.80
CA ARG A 48 7.23 0.59 16.66
C ARG A 48 8.60 0.15 16.19
N ILE A 49 8.75 0.07 14.87
CA ILE A 49 9.97 -0.42 14.21
C ILE A 49 10.82 0.71 13.64
N TYR A 50 10.32 1.96 13.71
CA TYR A 50 11.07 3.16 13.38
C TYR A 50 10.92 4.21 14.48
N SER A 51 11.94 5.05 14.63
CA SER A 51 12.00 6.15 15.60
C SER A 51 11.79 7.54 14.99
N TYR A 52 11.35 7.62 13.72
CA TYR A 52 11.22 8.89 12.99
C TYR A 52 10.31 9.91 13.70
N PHE A 53 9.31 9.43 14.45
CA PHE A 53 8.31 10.25 15.10
C PHE A 53 8.38 10.17 16.63
N ASP A 54 9.51 9.72 17.20
CA ASP A 54 9.67 9.61 18.67
C ASP A 54 9.46 10.94 19.40
N ASN A 55 9.80 12.06 18.76
CA ASN A 55 9.59 13.40 19.31
C ASN A 55 8.15 13.92 19.15
N GLU A 56 7.30 13.20 18.40
CA GLU A 56 5.92 13.58 18.08
C GLU A 56 4.90 12.64 18.76
N LEU A 57 5.36 11.68 19.57
CA LEU A 57 4.49 10.67 20.22
C LEU A 57 3.36 11.29 21.05
N SER A 58 3.59 12.44 21.70
CA SER A 58 2.54 13.11 22.47
C SER A 58 1.40 13.66 21.61
N GLU A 59 1.65 13.92 20.33
CA GLU A 59 0.64 14.37 19.35
C GLU A 59 -0.24 13.20 18.85
N HIS A 60 0.18 11.96 19.13
CA HIS A 60 -0.47 10.72 18.72
C HIS A 60 -0.78 9.82 19.92
N ALA A 61 -1.14 10.44 21.06
CA ALA A 61 -1.35 9.77 22.33
C ALA A 61 -2.41 8.64 22.26
N GLU A 62 -3.39 8.75 21.38
CA GLU A 62 -4.43 7.76 21.12
C GLU A 62 -3.91 6.44 20.52
N HIS A 63 -2.69 6.44 19.97
CA HIS A 63 -2.09 5.28 19.30
C HIS A 63 -0.94 4.63 20.08
N LEU A 64 -0.55 5.18 21.23
CA LEU A 64 0.61 4.71 22.01
C LEU A 64 0.49 3.27 22.51
N ASP A 65 -0.75 2.79 22.69
CA ASP A 65 -1.05 1.42 23.11
C ASP A 65 -1.52 0.53 21.94
N THR A 66 -1.49 1.04 20.70
CA THR A 66 -1.89 0.26 19.52
C THR A 66 -0.78 -0.72 19.13
N THR A 67 -1.12 -2.01 19.05
CA THR A 67 -0.22 -3.13 18.76
C THR A 67 -0.57 -3.79 17.43
N TYR A 68 0.40 -4.50 16.83
CA TYR A 68 0.14 -5.30 15.63
C TYR A 68 -0.91 -6.38 15.87
N SER A 69 -0.92 -6.99 17.06
CA SER A 69 -1.90 -8.02 17.43
C SER A 69 -3.33 -7.48 17.44
N GLN A 70 -3.56 -6.27 17.97
CA GLN A 70 -4.89 -5.65 17.95
C GLN A 70 -5.38 -5.42 16.52
N ILE A 71 -4.52 -4.90 15.64
CA ILE A 71 -4.86 -4.67 14.24
C ILE A 71 -5.17 -5.99 13.51
N ILE A 72 -4.39 -7.05 13.78
CA ILE A 72 -4.66 -8.40 13.24
C ILE A 72 -6.03 -8.89 13.70
N ASP A 73 -6.35 -8.76 14.98
CA ASP A 73 -7.63 -9.18 15.55
C ASP A 73 -8.80 -8.42 14.93
N GLU A 74 -8.66 -7.12 14.68
CA GLU A 74 -9.66 -6.31 13.99
C GLU A 74 -9.91 -6.79 12.55
N ILE A 75 -8.84 -7.08 11.79
CA ILE A 75 -8.94 -7.60 10.42
C ILE A 75 -9.59 -8.99 10.42
N LEU A 76 -9.21 -9.88 11.34
CA LEU A 76 -9.78 -11.23 11.46
C LEU A 76 -11.25 -11.18 11.89
N LYS A 77 -11.60 -10.29 12.83
CA LYS A 77 -12.99 -10.05 13.23
C LYS A 77 -13.82 -9.50 12.08
N ALA A 78 -13.28 -8.56 11.30
CA ALA A 78 -13.93 -8.07 10.09
C ALA A 78 -14.15 -9.21 9.09
N ALA A 79 -13.19 -10.13 8.92
CA ALA A 79 -13.36 -11.29 8.04
C ALA A 79 -14.40 -12.31 8.56
N ALA A 80 -14.66 -12.35 9.87
CA ALA A 80 -15.67 -13.18 10.51
C ALA A 80 -17.07 -12.52 10.58
N ASN A 81 -17.30 -11.44 9.82
CA ASN A 81 -18.59 -10.74 9.80
C ASN A 81 -19.76 -11.63 9.33
N LYS A 82 -20.96 -11.35 9.84
CA LYS A 82 -22.18 -12.13 9.53
C LYS A 82 -22.65 -11.97 8.08
N GLU A 83 -22.34 -10.86 7.45
CA GLU A 83 -22.71 -10.54 6.06
C GLU A 83 -21.81 -11.25 5.04
N LYS A 84 -20.78 -12.00 5.49
CA LYS A 84 -19.80 -12.71 4.66
C LYS A 84 -19.07 -11.79 3.66
N LYS A 85 -18.92 -10.50 3.99
CA LYS A 85 -18.14 -9.53 3.21
C LYS A 85 -16.66 -9.86 3.25
N ASN A 86 -15.99 -9.79 2.11
CA ASN A 86 -14.54 -9.92 2.03
C ASN A 86 -13.84 -8.73 2.71
N VAL A 87 -12.55 -8.87 3.00
CA VAL A 87 -11.73 -7.79 3.56
C VAL A 87 -10.67 -7.39 2.56
N PHE A 88 -10.52 -6.08 2.32
CA PHE A 88 -9.46 -5.52 1.50
C PHE A 88 -8.61 -4.57 2.34
N VAL A 89 -7.32 -4.87 2.49
CA VAL A 89 -6.38 -4.08 3.27
C VAL A 89 -5.36 -3.48 2.33
N LYS A 90 -5.33 -2.16 2.22
CA LYS A 90 -4.20 -1.47 1.60
C LYS A 90 -3.20 -1.17 2.69
N ASP A 91 -1.95 -1.56 2.52
CA ASP A 91 -0.89 -1.23 3.47
C ASP A 91 0.47 -1.10 2.76
N MET A 92 1.52 -0.79 3.52
CA MET A 92 2.88 -0.70 3.03
C MET A 92 3.76 -1.75 3.71
N PRO A 93 4.61 -2.48 2.97
CA PRO A 93 5.57 -3.42 3.56
C PRO A 93 6.43 -2.77 4.62
N ARG A 94 6.76 -1.49 4.46
CA ARG A 94 7.47 -0.70 5.45
C ARG A 94 6.83 -0.74 6.83
N HIS A 95 5.51 -0.81 6.92
CA HIS A 95 4.83 -0.88 8.21
C HIS A 95 5.00 -2.22 8.92
N VAL A 96 5.56 -3.25 8.28
CA VAL A 96 5.58 -4.61 8.83
C VAL A 96 6.91 -5.34 8.65
N VAL A 97 7.72 -4.96 7.66
CA VAL A 97 9.05 -5.52 7.42
C VAL A 97 10.02 -4.89 8.40
N ARG A 98 10.75 -5.72 9.14
CA ARG A 98 11.68 -5.27 10.17
C ARG A 98 12.86 -4.54 9.54
N PRO A 99 13.41 -3.47 10.15
CA PRO A 99 14.63 -2.83 9.64
C PRO A 99 15.81 -3.80 9.53
N ASP A 100 15.86 -4.81 10.41
CA ASP A 100 16.87 -5.86 10.45
C ASP A 100 16.43 -7.15 9.72
N TYR A 101 15.47 -7.09 8.78
CA TYR A 101 14.87 -8.26 8.13
C TYR A 101 15.87 -9.27 7.54
N LYS A 102 17.06 -8.82 7.14
CA LYS A 102 18.14 -9.69 6.63
C LYS A 102 18.65 -10.69 7.69
N SER A 103 18.43 -10.40 8.97
CA SER A 103 18.75 -11.25 10.11
C SER A 103 17.62 -12.22 10.47
N HIS A 104 16.43 -12.09 9.85
CA HIS A 104 15.23 -12.91 10.11
C HIS A 104 14.73 -13.57 8.81
N PRO A 105 15.52 -14.44 8.16
CA PRO A 105 15.16 -15.04 6.88
C PRO A 105 13.90 -15.94 6.95
N GLU A 106 13.55 -16.45 8.14
CA GLU A 106 12.36 -17.26 8.37
C GLU A 106 11.06 -16.44 8.39
N ASN A 107 11.14 -15.17 8.78
CA ASN A 107 10.05 -14.21 8.73
C ASN A 107 10.62 -12.78 8.80
N PRO A 108 10.71 -12.07 7.66
CA PRO A 108 11.24 -10.71 7.64
C PRO A 108 10.29 -9.69 8.27
N THR A 109 9.09 -10.11 8.70
CA THR A 109 8.04 -9.22 9.20
C THR A 109 7.81 -9.38 10.70
N VAL A 110 7.17 -8.39 11.31
CA VAL A 110 6.63 -8.47 12.67
C VAL A 110 5.28 -9.19 12.74
N LEU A 111 4.71 -9.59 11.59
CA LEU A 111 3.41 -10.26 11.55
C LEU A 111 3.57 -11.78 11.74
N PRO A 112 2.65 -12.44 12.47
CA PRO A 112 2.67 -13.89 12.60
C PRO A 112 2.49 -14.60 11.26
N ILE A 113 3.29 -15.66 11.05
CA ILE A 113 3.27 -16.53 9.87
C ILE A 113 1.86 -17.06 9.55
N ASP A 114 1.09 -17.47 10.55
CA ASP A 114 -0.25 -18.03 10.33
C ASP A 114 -1.27 -16.97 9.90
N PHE A 115 -1.09 -15.71 10.30
CA PHE A 115 -1.88 -14.61 9.77
C PHE A 115 -1.55 -14.35 8.30
N LEU A 116 -0.26 -14.35 7.93
CA LEU A 116 0.15 -14.21 6.53
C LEU A 116 -0.42 -15.34 5.66
N LYS A 117 -0.38 -16.60 6.11
CA LYS A 117 -1.00 -17.74 5.39
C LYS A 117 -2.50 -17.56 5.15
N ARG A 118 -3.19 -16.91 6.08
CA ARG A 118 -4.63 -16.68 6.01
C ARG A 118 -5.00 -15.64 4.95
N CYS A 119 -4.03 -14.84 4.49
CA CYS A 119 -4.24 -13.72 3.59
C CYS A 119 -3.86 -14.06 2.14
N LYS A 120 -4.55 -13.42 1.21
CA LYS A 120 -4.15 -13.32 -0.20
C LYS A 120 -3.35 -12.04 -0.37
N HIS A 121 -2.12 -12.13 -0.85
CA HIS A 121 -1.26 -10.96 -1.03
C HIS A 121 -1.16 -10.53 -2.49
N THR A 122 -1.17 -9.22 -2.69
CA THR A 122 -0.99 -8.57 -3.98
C THR A 122 -0.17 -7.29 -3.79
N PHE A 123 0.39 -6.77 -4.87
CA PHE A 123 1.32 -5.66 -4.86
C PHE A 123 0.94 -4.64 -5.93
N ILE A 124 1.18 -3.36 -5.64
CA ILE A 124 1.21 -2.30 -6.65
C ILE A 124 2.54 -1.57 -6.61
N ILE A 125 3.13 -1.40 -7.80
CA ILE A 125 4.42 -0.75 -8.01
C ILE A 125 4.25 0.46 -8.92
N ARG A 126 5.11 1.46 -8.77
CA ARG A 126 5.23 2.59 -9.70
C ARG A 126 6.71 2.84 -9.96
N THR A 127 7.07 3.31 -11.14
CA THR A 127 8.46 3.64 -11.44
C THR A 127 9.03 4.64 -10.42
N PRO A 128 10.24 4.39 -9.87
CA PRO A 128 10.92 5.32 -8.96
C PRO A 128 11.03 6.73 -9.52
N ARG A 129 11.21 6.87 -10.83
CA ARG A 129 11.25 8.17 -11.54
C ARG A 129 9.99 9.01 -11.36
N LYS A 130 8.84 8.39 -11.07
CA LYS A 130 7.57 9.09 -10.79
C LYS A 130 7.25 9.12 -9.29
N ALA A 131 7.50 8.01 -8.58
CA ALA A 131 7.11 7.88 -7.19
C ALA A 131 7.99 8.69 -6.23
N VAL A 132 9.32 8.64 -6.37
CA VAL A 132 10.25 9.31 -5.45
C VAL A 132 10.10 10.84 -5.52
N PRO A 133 10.07 11.50 -6.70
CA PRO A 133 9.84 12.94 -6.77
C PRO A 133 8.47 13.34 -6.24
N SER A 134 7.44 12.50 -6.45
CA SER A 134 6.12 12.74 -5.87
C SER A 134 6.15 12.64 -4.34
N ASN A 135 6.95 11.74 -3.77
CA ASN A 135 7.03 11.57 -2.32
C ASN A 135 7.76 12.75 -1.70
N TYR A 136 8.91 13.10 -2.27
CA TYR A 136 9.69 14.28 -1.89
C TYR A 136 8.83 15.57 -1.86
N ARG A 137 8.02 15.81 -2.91
CA ARG A 137 7.09 16.94 -2.93
C ARG A 137 6.01 16.87 -1.86
N ALA A 138 5.51 15.68 -1.53
CA ALA A 138 4.49 15.52 -0.50
C ALA A 138 5.05 15.92 0.87
N PHE A 139 6.25 15.47 1.23
CA PHE A 139 6.96 15.90 2.45
C PHE A 139 7.14 17.42 2.51
N ILE A 140 7.64 18.05 1.44
CA ILE A 140 7.78 19.51 1.37
C ILE A 140 6.41 20.21 1.50
N GLY A 141 5.38 19.68 0.83
CA GLY A 141 4.04 20.26 0.83
C GLY A 141 3.39 20.32 2.21
N VAL A 142 3.79 19.45 3.13
CA VAL A 142 3.36 19.45 4.53
C VAL A 142 4.43 19.99 5.49
N ASN A 143 5.47 20.66 4.96
CA ASN A 143 6.57 21.24 5.73
C ASN A 143 7.29 20.24 6.66
N ARG A 144 7.53 19.02 6.15
CA ARG A 144 8.28 17.97 6.86
C ARG A 144 9.59 17.64 6.15
N GLU A 145 10.58 17.24 6.94
CA GLU A 145 11.84 16.70 6.43
C GLU A 145 11.59 15.40 5.66
N PHE A 146 12.26 15.24 4.52
CA PHE A 146 12.10 14.05 3.70
C PHE A 146 12.81 12.85 4.35
N ILE A 147 12.08 11.77 4.56
CA ILE A 147 12.62 10.53 5.11
C ILE A 147 13.01 9.62 3.93
N HIS A 148 14.32 9.48 3.67
CA HIS A 148 14.84 8.74 2.51
C HIS A 148 14.36 7.29 2.45
N ASP A 149 14.38 6.61 3.59
CA ASP A 149 13.97 5.20 3.70
C ASP A 149 12.45 5.01 3.51
N ASP A 150 11.67 6.09 3.53
CA ASP A 150 10.21 6.04 3.37
C ASP A 150 9.78 5.67 1.94
N ILE A 151 10.69 5.72 0.96
CA ILE A 151 10.38 5.29 -0.41
C ILE A 151 10.03 3.79 -0.52
N GLY A 152 10.41 2.95 0.45
CA GLY A 152 9.85 1.62 0.69
C GLY A 152 10.14 0.51 -0.33
N TYR A 153 10.99 0.74 -1.35
CA TYR A 153 11.30 -0.29 -2.36
C TYR A 153 12.03 -1.52 -1.79
N PRO A 154 13.04 -1.39 -0.90
CA PRO A 154 13.70 -2.55 -0.30
C PRO A 154 12.74 -3.46 0.48
N GLU A 155 11.84 -2.88 1.29
CA GLU A 155 10.84 -3.63 2.05
C GLU A 155 9.81 -4.28 1.14
N LEU A 156 9.44 -3.62 0.04
CA LEU A 156 8.56 -4.17 -0.99
C LEU A 156 9.15 -5.40 -1.65
N GLN A 157 10.45 -5.37 -2.00
CA GLN A 157 11.16 -6.52 -2.52
C GLN A 157 11.22 -7.65 -1.50
N ALA A 158 11.66 -7.34 -0.26
CA ALA A 158 11.82 -8.32 0.80
C ALA A 158 10.52 -9.07 1.09
N LEU A 159 9.40 -8.36 1.19
CA LEU A 159 8.11 -8.97 1.42
C LEU A 159 7.63 -9.80 0.21
N PHE A 160 7.83 -9.31 -1.02
CA PHE A 160 7.45 -10.04 -2.22
C PHE A 160 8.20 -11.37 -2.36
N GLU A 161 9.52 -11.34 -2.19
CA GLU A 161 10.38 -12.53 -2.27
C GLU A 161 10.01 -13.53 -1.19
N PHE A 162 9.87 -13.06 0.06
CA PHE A 162 9.45 -13.90 1.17
C PHE A 162 8.10 -14.57 0.92
N LEU A 163 7.06 -13.81 0.55
CA LEU A 163 5.72 -14.36 0.29
C LEU A 163 5.71 -15.31 -0.91
N THR A 164 6.52 -15.05 -1.94
CA THR A 164 6.65 -15.94 -3.10
C THR A 164 7.23 -17.30 -2.70
N GLN A 165 8.31 -17.30 -1.91
CA GLN A 165 8.93 -18.52 -1.41
C GLN A 165 8.01 -19.26 -0.43
N PHE A 166 7.42 -18.52 0.50
CA PHE A 166 6.61 -19.04 1.60
C PHE A 166 5.30 -19.67 1.13
N THR A 167 4.60 -19.02 0.19
CA THR A 167 3.30 -19.54 -0.31
C THR A 167 3.47 -20.52 -1.49
N GLY A 168 4.67 -20.61 -2.07
CA GLY A 168 4.92 -21.34 -3.30
C GLY A 168 4.20 -20.78 -4.53
N THR A 169 3.53 -19.63 -4.38
CA THR A 169 2.80 -18.94 -5.45
C THR A 169 3.24 -17.50 -5.50
N ARG A 170 3.34 -16.96 -6.71
CA ARG A 170 3.73 -15.56 -6.88
C ARG A 170 2.53 -14.64 -6.60
N PRO A 171 2.65 -13.64 -5.69
CA PRO A 171 1.64 -12.60 -5.53
C PRO A 171 1.39 -11.84 -6.83
N ALA A 172 0.15 -11.40 -7.06
CA ALA A 172 -0.16 -10.56 -8.21
C ALA A 172 0.51 -9.18 -8.05
N VAL A 173 1.09 -8.66 -9.14
CA VAL A 173 1.73 -7.34 -9.17
C VAL A 173 1.01 -6.47 -10.20
N VAL A 174 0.66 -5.24 -9.81
CA VAL A 174 0.06 -4.24 -10.71
C VAL A 174 1.05 -3.10 -10.89
N ASP A 175 1.34 -2.71 -12.13
CA ASP A 175 2.03 -1.46 -12.40
C ASP A 175 1.03 -0.29 -12.42
N ALA A 176 1.31 0.75 -11.64
CA ALA A 176 0.44 1.91 -11.49
C ALA A 176 0.33 2.74 -12.78
N GLY A 177 1.36 2.73 -13.63
CA GLY A 177 1.33 3.37 -14.94
C GLY A 177 0.34 2.64 -15.87
N ASP A 178 0.41 1.31 -15.89
CA ASP A 178 -0.52 0.48 -16.68
C ASP A 178 -1.95 0.61 -16.15
N LEU A 179 -2.14 0.59 -14.81
CA LEU A 179 -3.45 0.78 -14.18
C LEU A 179 -4.11 2.10 -14.55
N VAL A 180 -3.35 3.20 -14.57
CA VAL A 180 -3.92 4.51 -14.91
C VAL A 180 -4.15 4.65 -16.42
N SER A 181 -3.39 3.94 -17.24
CA SER A 181 -3.56 4.00 -18.70
C SER A 181 -4.74 3.14 -19.16
N GLU A 182 -4.87 1.94 -18.60
CA GLU A 182 -5.85 0.92 -19.00
C GLU A 182 -6.62 0.37 -17.78
N PRO A 183 -7.35 1.20 -17.01
CA PRO A 183 -7.91 0.82 -15.72
C PRO A 183 -8.88 -0.35 -15.80
N THR A 184 -9.72 -0.40 -16.84
CA THR A 184 -10.68 -1.49 -17.03
C THR A 184 -10.00 -2.83 -17.24
N ALA A 185 -8.97 -2.88 -18.09
CA ALA A 185 -8.26 -4.11 -18.39
C ALA A 185 -7.48 -4.60 -17.17
N ILE A 186 -6.72 -3.71 -16.54
CA ILE A 186 -5.88 -4.05 -15.38
C ILE A 186 -6.74 -4.46 -14.17
N MET A 187 -7.80 -3.69 -13.83
CA MET A 187 -8.66 -4.06 -12.70
C MET A 187 -9.43 -5.36 -12.95
N ARG A 188 -9.83 -5.63 -14.21
CA ARG A 188 -10.45 -6.91 -14.56
C ARG A 188 -9.49 -8.07 -14.32
N MET A 189 -8.28 -7.99 -14.86
CA MET A 189 -7.27 -9.02 -14.67
C MET A 189 -6.87 -9.19 -13.19
N TYR A 190 -6.75 -8.09 -12.46
CA TYR A 190 -6.47 -8.11 -11.02
C TYR A 190 -7.56 -8.87 -10.24
N CYS A 191 -8.83 -8.52 -10.46
CA CYS A 191 -9.95 -9.21 -9.83
C CYS A 191 -9.98 -10.69 -10.22
N GLU A 192 -10.06 -10.98 -11.52
CA GLU A 192 -10.35 -12.31 -12.03
C GLU A 192 -9.18 -13.29 -11.83
N SER A 193 -7.94 -12.85 -12.11
CA SER A 193 -6.75 -13.71 -12.04
C SER A 193 -5.90 -13.47 -10.80
N GLY A 194 -5.82 -12.22 -10.34
CA GLY A 194 -4.98 -11.85 -9.19
C GLY A 194 -5.56 -12.35 -7.87
N ILE A 195 -6.86 -12.14 -7.65
CA ILE A 195 -7.55 -12.44 -6.38
C ILE A 195 -8.73 -13.42 -6.53
N ASN A 196 -8.93 -13.98 -7.72
CA ASN A 196 -9.97 -14.95 -8.05
C ASN A 196 -11.38 -14.44 -7.68
N ASP A 197 -11.68 -13.18 -8.00
CA ASP A 197 -12.94 -12.49 -7.71
C ASP A 197 -13.51 -11.83 -8.98
N ARG A 198 -14.79 -11.45 -8.95
CA ARG A 198 -15.43 -10.74 -10.06
C ARG A 198 -14.93 -9.31 -10.14
N PHE A 199 -14.81 -8.79 -11.36
CA PHE A 199 -14.66 -7.37 -11.62
C PHE A 199 -16.03 -6.67 -11.63
N GLU A 200 -16.12 -5.47 -11.05
CA GLU A 200 -17.30 -4.63 -11.13
C GLU A 200 -16.95 -3.27 -11.76
N PRO A 201 -17.68 -2.79 -12.79
CA PRO A 201 -17.40 -1.50 -13.41
C PRO A 201 -17.46 -0.31 -12.45
N SER A 202 -18.29 -0.38 -11.40
CA SER A 202 -18.39 0.62 -10.33
C SER A 202 -17.05 0.87 -9.62
N MET A 203 -16.12 -0.08 -9.65
CA MET A 203 -14.78 0.08 -9.07
C MET A 203 -13.96 1.19 -9.74
N LEU A 204 -14.32 1.62 -10.96
CA LEU A 204 -13.51 2.56 -11.74
C LEU A 204 -13.95 4.02 -11.59
N GLU A 205 -15.11 4.26 -11.00
CA GLU A 205 -15.72 5.58 -10.90
C GLU A 205 -16.20 5.85 -9.49
N TRP A 206 -15.94 7.06 -9.00
CA TRP A 206 -16.30 7.42 -7.64
C TRP A 206 -16.48 8.93 -7.47
N ARG A 207 -17.16 9.36 -6.40
CA ARG A 207 -17.41 10.78 -6.16
C ARG A 207 -16.21 11.48 -5.52
N PRO A 208 -15.83 12.69 -5.94
CA PRO A 208 -14.76 13.44 -5.31
C PRO A 208 -15.28 14.00 -3.98
N GLU A 209 -14.90 13.38 -2.87
CA GLU A 209 -15.44 13.69 -1.55
C GLU A 209 -14.45 13.34 -0.44
N ARG A 210 -14.61 13.93 0.75
CA ARG A 210 -13.79 13.58 1.91
C ARG A 210 -14.01 12.12 2.29
N VAL A 211 -12.92 11.36 2.45
CA VAL A 211 -12.95 9.98 2.91
C VAL A 211 -12.37 9.93 4.31
N GLN A 212 -13.22 9.67 5.30
CA GLN A 212 -12.80 9.69 6.72
C GLN A 212 -11.60 8.78 7.00
N ALA A 213 -11.50 7.63 6.34
CA ALA A 213 -10.37 6.69 6.49
C ALA A 213 -9.01 7.28 6.07
N PHE A 214 -8.98 8.40 5.35
CA PHE A 214 -7.76 9.07 4.89
C PHE A 214 -7.34 10.22 5.80
N ASP A 215 -8.18 10.60 6.77
CA ASP A 215 -7.94 11.77 7.62
C ASP A 215 -6.65 11.65 8.46
N LYS A 216 -6.24 10.41 8.79
CA LYS A 216 -5.00 10.15 9.55
C LYS A 216 -3.71 10.60 8.85
N TYR A 217 -3.76 10.77 7.53
CA TYR A 217 -2.67 11.33 6.72
C TYR A 217 -3.14 12.57 5.96
N ALA A 218 -3.81 13.48 6.65
CA ALA A 218 -4.28 14.75 6.08
C ALA A 218 -3.17 15.46 5.28
N GLY A 219 -3.50 15.92 4.06
CA GLY A 219 -2.54 16.54 3.13
C GLY A 219 -1.78 15.55 2.23
N TRP A 220 -1.80 14.24 2.53
CA TRP A 220 -1.09 13.24 1.72
C TRP A 220 -1.96 12.60 0.63
N HIS A 221 -3.28 12.55 0.82
CA HIS A 221 -4.19 11.78 -0.05
C HIS A 221 -5.19 12.61 -0.87
N ASP A 222 -5.01 13.93 -0.94
CA ASP A 222 -5.92 14.82 -1.69
C ASP A 222 -6.15 14.39 -3.14
N GLU A 223 -5.12 13.86 -3.80
CA GLU A 223 -5.22 13.36 -5.19
C GLU A 223 -6.19 12.18 -5.31
N ALA A 224 -6.17 11.24 -4.37
CA ALA A 224 -7.09 10.12 -4.36
C ALA A 224 -8.50 10.57 -3.94
N GLN A 225 -8.57 11.39 -2.89
CA GLN A 225 -9.81 11.89 -2.29
C GLN A 225 -10.67 12.70 -3.27
N TYR A 226 -10.05 13.57 -4.07
CA TYR A 226 -10.74 14.48 -4.99
C TYR A 226 -10.61 14.07 -6.46
N SER A 227 -10.24 12.82 -6.73
CA SER A 227 -10.35 12.22 -8.08
C SER A 227 -11.75 11.63 -8.28
N THR A 228 -12.09 11.29 -9.52
CA THR A 228 -13.32 10.54 -9.83
C THR A 228 -13.05 9.15 -10.45
N GLY A 229 -11.80 8.70 -10.42
CA GLY A 229 -11.34 7.47 -11.07
C GLY A 229 -9.83 7.51 -11.34
N PHE A 230 -9.26 6.39 -11.78
CA PHE A 230 -7.81 6.26 -12.01
C PHE A 230 -7.26 7.26 -13.05
N ASN A 231 -8.00 7.50 -14.13
CA ASN A 231 -7.57 8.33 -15.27
C ASN A 231 -7.36 9.81 -14.94
N GLN A 232 -7.86 10.29 -13.79
CA GLN A 232 -7.70 11.69 -13.38
C GLN A 232 -6.49 11.92 -12.47
N ILE A 233 -5.88 10.85 -11.94
CA ILE A 233 -4.80 10.93 -10.95
C ILE A 233 -3.51 11.45 -11.60
N GLN A 234 -3.25 11.10 -12.87
CA GLN A 234 -2.07 11.59 -13.58
C GLN A 234 -2.23 13.01 -14.16
N LYS A 235 -3.46 13.47 -14.41
CA LYS A 235 -3.68 14.74 -15.14
C LYS A 235 -3.25 15.99 -14.35
N LYS A 236 -3.08 15.91 -13.03
CA LYS A 236 -2.85 17.11 -12.21
C LYS A 236 -1.39 17.56 -12.10
N LYS A 237 -0.36 16.69 -11.98
CA LYS A 237 1.03 17.14 -11.73
C LYS A 237 2.15 16.13 -12.08
N ASP A 238 2.27 15.74 -13.35
CA ASP A 238 3.60 15.40 -13.91
C ASP A 238 4.36 16.69 -14.32
N ASN A 239 3.95 17.89 -13.85
CA ASN A 239 4.76 19.11 -13.87
C ASN A 239 5.98 18.94 -12.95
N THR A 240 6.98 18.21 -13.44
CA THR A 240 8.36 18.23 -12.96
C THR A 240 9.14 19.44 -13.47
N ASP A 241 8.51 20.28 -14.30
CA ASP A 241 9.09 21.49 -14.85
C ASP A 241 9.56 22.42 -13.72
N GLY A 242 10.88 22.41 -13.47
CA GLY A 242 11.55 23.31 -12.55
C GLY A 242 11.94 22.75 -11.17
N LEU A 243 11.49 21.55 -10.77
CA LEU A 243 11.94 20.97 -9.49
C LEU A 243 13.28 20.27 -9.67
N VAL A 244 14.36 20.94 -9.26
CA VAL A 244 15.67 20.32 -9.12
C VAL A 244 15.68 19.47 -7.86
N LEU A 245 15.73 18.16 -8.01
CA LEU A 245 15.82 17.24 -6.88
C LEU A 245 17.24 17.29 -6.29
N PRO A 246 17.39 17.26 -4.96
CA PRO A 246 18.67 17.02 -4.31
C PRO A 246 19.36 15.75 -4.83
N GLU A 247 20.70 15.73 -4.81
CA GLU A 247 21.50 14.63 -5.37
C GLU A 247 21.21 13.28 -4.69
N ASP A 248 21.08 13.29 -3.37
CA ASP A 248 20.69 12.13 -2.57
C ASP A 248 19.31 11.58 -2.97
N VAL A 249 18.33 12.44 -3.27
CA VAL A 249 17.00 12.04 -3.77
C VAL A 249 17.09 11.46 -5.18
N GLN A 250 17.99 11.97 -6.04
CA GLN A 250 18.25 11.37 -7.35
C GLN A 250 18.89 9.98 -7.22
N GLN A 251 19.84 9.81 -6.29
CA GLN A 251 20.46 8.51 -6.02
C GLN A 251 19.43 7.47 -5.51
N LEU A 252 18.41 7.89 -4.76
CA LEU A 252 17.31 7.00 -4.35
C LEU A 252 16.53 6.46 -5.55
N ILE A 253 16.30 7.29 -6.58
CA ILE A 253 15.66 6.84 -7.83
C ILE A 253 16.50 5.74 -8.46
N GLU A 254 17.79 5.99 -8.66
CA GLU A 254 18.71 5.06 -9.32
C GLU A 254 18.81 3.73 -8.56
N ARG A 255 18.95 3.76 -7.24
CA ARG A 255 19.02 2.56 -6.40
C ARG A 255 17.74 1.74 -6.39
N SER A 256 16.59 2.40 -6.59
CA SER A 256 15.27 1.74 -6.56
C SER A 256 14.84 1.20 -7.94
N MET A 257 15.46 1.67 -9.03
CA MET A 257 15.11 1.24 -10.40
C MET A 257 15.25 -0.27 -10.61
N PRO A 258 16.36 -0.94 -10.21
CA PRO A 258 16.49 -2.39 -10.38
C PRO A 258 15.40 -3.18 -9.66
N ILE A 259 14.99 -2.72 -8.46
CA ILE A 259 13.91 -3.36 -7.70
C ILE A 259 12.58 -3.26 -8.44
N TYR A 260 12.25 -2.06 -8.94
CA TYR A 260 11.06 -1.83 -9.74
C TYR A 260 11.03 -2.71 -11.00
N GLU A 261 12.14 -2.75 -11.73
CA GLU A 261 12.27 -3.54 -12.97
C GLU A 261 12.06 -5.03 -12.70
N ALA A 262 12.69 -5.58 -11.66
CA ALA A 262 12.53 -6.97 -11.25
C ALA A 262 11.08 -7.31 -10.88
N LEU A 263 10.40 -6.46 -10.11
CA LEU A 263 9.00 -6.68 -9.75
C LEU A 263 8.07 -6.54 -10.97
N ARG A 264 8.38 -5.62 -11.90
CA ARG A 264 7.60 -5.38 -13.12
C ARG A 264 7.60 -6.57 -14.06
N GLU A 265 8.62 -7.43 -14.05
CA GLU A 265 8.62 -8.69 -14.81
C GLU A 265 7.44 -9.60 -14.44
N PHE A 266 6.91 -9.45 -13.23
CA PHE A 266 5.78 -10.21 -12.71
C PHE A 266 4.44 -9.46 -12.77
N GLY A 267 4.44 -8.26 -13.34
CA GLY A 267 3.25 -7.44 -13.50
C GLY A 267 2.17 -8.11 -14.34
N ILE A 268 0.92 -7.88 -13.97
CA ILE A 268 -0.23 -8.09 -14.86
C ILE A 268 -0.04 -7.17 -16.07
N ARG A 269 -0.15 -7.72 -17.28
CA ARG A 269 0.03 -6.98 -18.54
C ARG A 269 -1.14 -7.22 -19.48
N VAL A 270 -1.56 -6.15 -20.15
CA VAL A 270 -2.51 -6.19 -21.29
C VAL A 270 -1.77 -6.62 -22.55
#